data_AF-X1DAE1-F1
#
_entry.id   AF-X1DAE1-F1
#
_cell.length_a   1.000
_cell.length_b   1.000
_cell.length_c   1.000
_cell.angle_alpha   90.00
_cell.angle_beta   90.00
_cell.angle_gamma   90.00
#
_symmetry.space_group_name_H-M   'P 1'
#
loop_
_entity.id
_entity.type
_entity.pdbx_description
1 polymer ?
#
loop_
_entity_poly.entity_id
_entity_poly.type
_entity_poly.pdbx_seq_one_letter_code
_entity_poly.pdbx_strand_id
1 'polypeptide(L)' 'RPFVSAVLEDLDGRIETMVWPKLYSDTRDLWQEGNILLVEGKVRLRDDRVQLNCDHVRRYQPEAAFL' A
#
# COMPACT_ATOMS: atom_id res chain seq x y z
N ARG A 1 -7.17 -9.07 -15.86
CA ARG A 1 -6.67 -7.67 -15.70
C ARG A 1 -5.55 -7.71 -14.67
N PRO A 2 -4.42 -7.01 -14.88
CA PRO A 2 -3.27 -7.11 -13.98
C PRO A 2 -3.59 -6.54 -12.60
N PHE A 3 -2.96 -7.10 -11.58
CA PHE A 3 -2.96 -6.62 -10.19
C PHE A 3 -1.52 -6.62 -9.68
N VAL A 4 -1.27 -6.05 -8.52
CA VAL A 4 0.02 -6.15 -7.84
C VAL A 4 -0.19 -6.57 -6.38
N SER A 5 0.72 -7.43 -5.90
CA SER A 5 0.97 -7.61 -4.47
C SER A 5 2.28 -6.89 -4.18
N ALA A 6 2.25 -5.94 -3.25
CA ALA A 6 3.42 -5.17 -2.82
C ALA A 6 3.63 -5.36 -1.32
N VAL A 7 4.88 -5.36 -0.87
CA VAL A 7 5.19 -5.31 0.55
C VAL A 7 5.36 -3.86 0.95
N LEU A 8 4.55 -3.38 1.89
CA LEU A 8 4.81 -2.12 2.57
C LEU A 8 5.61 -2.42 3.83
N GLU A 9 6.65 -1.63 4.08
CA GLU A 9 7.47 -1.72 5.27
C GLU A 9 7.64 -0.34 5.92
N ASP A 10 7.73 -0.36 7.25
CA ASP A 10 8.13 0.79 8.07
C ASP A 10 9.28 0.36 9.00
N LEU A 11 9.54 1.16 10.04
CA LEU A 11 10.60 0.87 11.01
C LEU A 11 10.31 -0.36 11.89
N ASP A 12 9.04 -0.75 12.03
CA ASP A 12 8.57 -1.74 12.99
C ASP A 12 8.13 -3.05 12.32
N GLY A 13 7.84 -3.05 11.01
CA GLY A 13 7.46 -4.27 10.33
C GLY A 13 7.11 -4.14 8.86
N ARG A 14 6.44 -5.18 8.37
CA ARG A 14 6.03 -5.32 6.96
C ARG A 14 4.66 -5.95 6.84
N ILE A 15 3.91 -5.54 5.81
CA ILE A 15 2.60 -6.10 5.49
C ILE A 15 2.45 -6.31 3.98
N GLU A 16 1.94 -7.48 3.59
CA GLU A 16 1.55 -7.72 2.20
C GLU A 16 0.30 -6.89 1.89
N THR A 17 0.36 -6.12 0.81
CA THR A 17 -0.69 -5.22 0.37
C THR A 17 -1.15 -5.61 -1.03
N MET A 18 -2.42 -5.98 -1.15
CA MET A 18 -3.05 -6.37 -2.41
C MET A 18 -3.75 -5.19 -3.06
N VAL A 19 -3.46 -4.98 -4.35
CA VAL A 19 -3.97 -3.86 -5.14
C VAL A 19 -4.73 -4.42 -6.33
N TRP A 20 -6.05 -4.39 -6.24
CA TRP A 20 -6.92 -4.98 -7.26
C TRP A 20 -6.85 -4.22 -8.59
N PRO A 21 -7.19 -4.88 -9.72
CA PRO A 21 -6.97 -4.30 -11.05
C PRO A 21 -7.59 -2.93 -11.30
N LYS A 22 -8.72 -2.62 -10.64
CA LYS A 22 -9.38 -1.31 -10.77
C LYS A 22 -8.53 -0.18 -10.18
N LEU A 23 -7.89 -0.41 -9.03
CA LEU A 23 -7.02 0.59 -8.42
C LEU A 23 -5.64 0.60 -9.08
N TYR A 24 -5.14 -0.59 -9.43
CA TYR A 24 -3.80 -0.73 -10.00
C TYR A 24 -3.66 -0.07 -11.37
N SER A 25 -4.72 -0.03 -12.20
CA SER A 25 -4.67 0.66 -13.49
C SER A 25 -4.29 2.14 -13.37
N ASP A 26 -4.75 2.78 -12.30
CA ASP A 26 -4.65 4.24 -12.13
C ASP A 26 -3.46 4.62 -11.24
N THR A 27 -2.83 3.63 -10.59
CA THR A 27 -1.80 3.85 -9.56
C THR A 27 -0.51 3.07 -9.81
N ARG A 28 -0.35 2.49 -11.00
CA ARG A 28 0.80 1.64 -11.36
C ARG A 28 2.14 2.26 -10.99
N ASP A 29 2.33 3.54 -11.31
CA ASP A 29 3.61 4.23 -11.12
C ASP A 29 3.95 4.46 -9.63
N LEU A 30 2.99 4.27 -8.72
CA LEU A 30 3.21 4.35 -7.28
C LEU A 30 3.85 3.07 -6.73
N TRP A 31 3.61 1.91 -7.35
CA TRP A 31 4.05 0.60 -6.85
C TRP A 31 5.46 0.25 -7.35
N GLN A 32 6.42 1.09 -6.96
CA GLN A 32 7.85 0.92 -7.22
C GLN A 32 8.61 0.93 -5.89
N GLU A 33 9.67 0.14 -5.78
CA GLU A 33 10.54 0.15 -4.60
C GLU A 33 11.05 1.58 -4.30
N GLY A 34 11.13 1.92 -3.02
CA GLY A 34 11.58 3.24 -2.55
C GLY A 34 10.51 4.34 -2.53
N ASN A 35 9.35 4.16 -3.17
CA ASN A 35 8.25 5.10 -3.01
C ASN A 35 7.66 5.01 -1.59
N ILE A 36 7.61 6.14 -0.88
CA ILE A 36 6.89 6.23 0.38
C ILE A 36 5.43 6.54 0.08
N LEU A 37 4.54 5.63 0.47
CA LEU A 37 3.11 5.69 0.15
C LEU A 37 2.28 5.81 1.43
N LEU A 38 1.20 6.59 1.37
CA LEU A 38 0.10 6.46 2.31
C LEU A 38 -0.94 5.53 1.68
N VAL A 39 -1.25 4.44 2.37
CA VAL A 39 -2.19 3.42 1.91
C VAL A 39 -3.32 3.26 2.91
N GLU A 40 -4.55 3.30 2.41
CA GLU A 40 -5.77 3.07 3.18
C GLU A 40 -6.45 1.82 2.63
N GLY A 41 -6.92 0.96 3.53
CA GLY A 41 -7.48 -0.32 3.11
C GLY A 41 -8.01 -1.16 4.25
N LYS A 42 -8.50 -2.35 3.90
CA LYS A 42 -9.07 -3.31 4.84
C LYS A 42 -8.05 -4.40 5.17
N VAL A 43 -7.76 -4.55 6.45
CA VAL A 43 -6.99 -5.69 6.95
C VAL A 43 -7.83 -6.97 6.80
N ARG A 44 -7.20 -8.02 6.31
CA ARG A 44 -7.75 -9.36 6.13
C ARG A 44 -6.83 -10.38 6.78
N LEU A 45 -7.44 -11.36 7.44
CA LEU A 45 -6.74 -12.53 7.96
C LEU A 45 -7.15 -13.73 7.12
N ARG A 46 -6.16 -14.46 6.60
CA ARG A 46 -6.37 -15.72 5.87
C ARG A 46 -5.21 -16.67 6.15
N ASP A 47 -5.51 -17.86 6.67
CA ASP A 47 -4.51 -18.90 6.97
C ASP A 47 -3.31 -18.34 7.78
N ASP A 48 -3.61 -17.60 8.85
CA ASP A 48 -2.67 -16.88 9.73
C ASP A 48 -1.82 -15.79 9.07
N ARG A 49 -2.11 -15.43 7.82
CA ARG A 49 -1.48 -14.28 7.15
C ARG A 49 -2.36 -13.04 7.26
N VAL A 50 -1.76 -11.97 7.74
CA VAL A 50 -2.32 -10.61 7.72
C VAL A 50 -1.99 -9.98 6.37
N GLN A 51 -3.02 -9.48 5.68
CA GLN A 51 -2.90 -8.81 4.39
C GLN A 51 -3.74 -7.54 4.38
N LEU A 52 -3.26 -6.50 3.71
CA LEU A 52 -3.99 -5.25 3.49
C LEU A 52 -4.59 -5.24 2.09
N ASN A 53 -5.92 -5.21 1.97
CA ASN A 53 -6.56 -4.91 0.69
C ASN A 53 -6.61 -3.39 0.52
N CYS A 54 -5.83 -2.87 -0.42
CA CYS A 54 -5.71 -1.44 -0.69
C CYS A 54 -6.98 -0.91 -1.38
N ASP A 55 -7.61 0.08 -0.75
CA ASP A 55 -8.77 0.81 -1.29
C ASP A 55 -8.35 2.17 -1.86
N HIS A 56 -7.38 2.85 -1.21
CA HIS A 56 -6.80 4.12 -1.66
C HIS A 56 -5.29 4.18 -1.44
N VAL A 57 -4.58 4.87 -2.35
CA VAL A 57 -3.14 5.07 -2.25
C VAL A 57 -2.74 6.43 -2.81
N ARG A 58 -1.75 7.06 -2.17
CA ARG A 58 -1.09 8.27 -2.66
C ARG A 58 0.37 8.29 -2.21
N ARG A 59 1.19 9.15 -2.82
CA ARG A 59 2.50 9.47 -2.24
C ARG A 59 2.32 10.06 -0.85
N TYR A 60 3.11 9.56 0.09
CA TYR A 60 3.16 10.15 1.42
C TYR A 60 3.73 11.56 1.31
N GLN A 61 3.07 12.50 1.97
CA GLN A 61 3.56 13.87 2.15
C GLN A 61 3.69 14.04 3.65
N PRO A 62 4.92 14.23 4.17
CA PRO A 62 5.11 14.55 5.57
C PRO A 62 4.29 15.79 5.89
N GLU A 63 3.61 15.78 7.03
CA GLU A 63 3.04 17.03 7.55
C GLU A 63 4.22 17.99 7.79
N ALA A 64 4.13 19.20 7.24
CA ALA A 64 5.13 20.21 7.56
C ALA A 64 5.06 20.43 9.06
N ALA A 65 6.11 20.05 9.79
CA ALA A 65 6.23 20.39 11.20
C ALA A 65 6.15 21.92 11.28
N PHE A 66 5.01 22.43 11.72
CA PHE A 66 4.86 23.85 11.99
C PHE A 66 5.82 24.17 13.14
N LEU A 67 6.90 24.90 12.81
CA LEU A 67 7.76 25.57 13.78
C LEU A 67 7.04 26.79 14.35
#